data_AF-A0A419SNV2-F1
#
_entry.id   AF-A0A419SNV2-F1
#
_cell.length_a   1.000
_cell.length_b   1.000
_cell.length_c   1.000
_cell.angle_alpha   90.00
_cell.angle_beta   90.00
_cell.angle_gamma   90.00
#
_symmetry.space_group_name_H-M   'P 1'
#
loop_
_entity.id
_entity.type
_entity.pdbx_description
1 polymer ?
#
loop_
_entity_poly.entity_id
_entity_poly.type
_entity_poly.pdbx_seq_one_letter_code
_entity_poly.pdbx_strand_id
1 'polypeptide(L)'
;MEEARIGGGQSSKERVRKTRSDKRISVKTNLTKESHTLLNRLGMTVGKPKTALATEIVETLLRNPTFVVWIQDKYNVADEFRLTPTTIDGKIKY
;
A
#
# COMPACT_ATOMS: atom_id res chain seq x y z
N MET A 1 42.03 -33.60 48.35
CA MET A 1 40.55 -33.57 48.32
C MET A 1 40.18 -32.17 47.89
N GLU A 2 40.28 -31.80 46.61
CA GLU A 2 39.51 -32.31 45.45
C GLU A 2 38.01 -32.25 45.72
N GLU A 3 37.35 -31.23 45.19
CA GLU A 3 36.20 -31.37 44.28
C GLU A 3 36.14 -30.13 43.37
N ALA A 4 36.37 -30.36 42.08
CA ALA A 4 36.13 -29.40 41.02
C ALA A 4 34.65 -29.43 40.63
N ARG A 5 34.02 -28.27 40.44
CA ARG A 5 32.76 -28.14 39.69
C ARG A 5 32.95 -27.15 38.54
N ILE A 6 33.12 -27.72 37.35
CA ILE A 6 32.98 -27.09 36.05
C ILE A 6 31.49 -27.06 35.70
N GLY A 7 31.00 -25.91 35.24
CA GLY A 7 29.70 -25.80 34.57
C GLY A 7 29.28 -24.34 34.48
N GLY A 8 29.01 -23.75 33.31
CA GLY A 8 29.03 -24.23 31.95
C GLY A 8 28.98 -22.99 31.05
N GLY A 9 29.71 -23.03 29.94
CA GLY A 9 29.74 -21.92 28.99
C GLY A 9 28.36 -21.67 28.38
N GLN A 10 27.82 -20.47 28.58
CA GLN A 10 26.73 -19.98 27.76
C GLN A 10 27.34 -19.51 26.43
N SER A 11 27.30 -20.40 25.45
CA SER A 11 27.57 -20.07 24.05
C SER A 11 26.50 -19.07 23.58
N SER A 12 26.92 -17.82 23.44
CA SER A 12 26.16 -16.73 22.82
C SER A 12 25.89 -17.09 21.36
N LYS A 13 24.83 -17.86 21.09
CA LYS A 13 24.28 -17.99 19.75
C LYS A 13 23.68 -16.65 19.38
N GLU A 14 24.50 -15.83 18.74
CA GLU A 14 24.13 -14.64 18.00
C GLU A 14 22.93 -14.99 17.12
N ARG A 15 21.73 -14.55 17.55
CA ARG A 15 20.52 -14.68 16.75
C ARG A 15 20.68 -13.73 15.58
N VAL A 16 21.27 -14.20 14.50
CA VAL A 16 21.22 -13.54 13.19
C VAL A 16 19.74 -13.41 12.84
N ARG A 17 19.21 -12.21 13.08
CA ARG A 17 17.81 -11.88 12.79
C ARG A 17 17.66 -11.97 11.28
N LYS A 18 16.97 -13.02 10.81
CA LYS A 18 16.53 -13.14 9.41
C LYS A 18 15.89 -11.80 9.01
N THR A 19 16.54 -11.08 8.10
CA THR A 19 15.97 -9.91 7.44
C THR A 19 14.71 -10.36 6.73
N ARG A 20 13.55 -10.12 7.33
CA ARG A 20 12.26 -10.36 6.67
C ARG A 20 12.17 -9.37 5.51
N SER A 21 12.30 -9.89 4.29
CA SER A 21 12.07 -9.14 3.05
C SER A 21 10.60 -8.69 2.92
N ASP A 22 9.67 -9.37 3.61
CA ASP A 22 8.25 -9.02 3.76
C ASP A 22 7.96 -7.74 4.57
N LYS A 23 8.92 -6.84 4.73
CA LYS A 23 8.61 -5.52 5.27
C LYS A 23 7.81 -4.78 4.21
N ARG A 24 6.50 -5.04 4.18
CA ARG A 24 5.51 -4.32 3.38
C ARG A 24 5.86 -2.85 3.51
N ILE A 25 6.24 -2.23 2.40
CA ILE A 25 6.50 -0.80 2.35
C ILE A 25 5.23 -0.17 2.91
N SER A 26 5.33 0.40 4.11
CA SER A 26 4.20 1.07 4.72
C SER A 26 4.00 2.32 3.89
N VAL A 27 3.17 2.21 2.86
CA VAL A 27 2.71 3.34 2.08
C VAL A 27 1.98 4.21 3.09
N LYS A 28 2.65 5.25 3.59
CA LYS A 28 2.04 6.29 4.42
C LYS A 28 1.07 7.05 3.54
N THR A 29 -0.06 6.45 3.22
CA THR A 29 -1.20 7.16 2.66
C THR A 29 -1.65 8.10 3.77
N ASN A 30 -1.38 9.39 3.62
CA ASN A 30 -1.79 10.43 4.56
C ASN A 30 -3.30 10.70 4.41
N LEU A 31 -4.09 9.62 4.44
CA LEU A 31 -5.55 9.68 4.39
C LEU A 31 -6.03 10.31 5.69
N THR A 32 -6.97 11.25 5.59
CA THR A 32 -7.57 11.88 6.75
C THR A 32 -8.34 10.83 7.59
N LYS A 33 -8.55 11.13 8.87
CA LYS A 33 -9.35 10.28 9.78
C LYS A 33 -10.75 10.03 9.23
N GLU A 34 -11.32 11.00 8.53
CA GLU A 34 -12.62 10.90 7.87
C GLU A 34 -12.58 9.87 6.72
N SER A 35 -11.62 9.98 5.81
CA SER A 35 -11.44 9.00 4.72
C SER A 35 -11.18 7.59 5.24
N HIS A 36 -10.43 7.47 6.35
CA HIS A 36 -10.24 6.19 7.04
C HIS A 36 -11.56 5.60 7.54
N THR A 37 -12.41 6.42 8.15
CA THR A 37 -13.68 6.00 8.73
C THR A 37 -14.68 5.62 7.65
N LEU A 38 -14.78 6.43 6.60
CA LEU A 38 -15.63 6.17 5.45
C LEU A 38 -15.25 4.87 4.75
N LEU A 39 -13.96 4.68 4.46
CA LEU A 39 -13.48 3.48 3.79
C LEU A 39 -13.69 2.22 4.63
N ASN A 40 -13.55 2.32 5.96
CA ASN A 40 -13.83 1.19 6.85
C ASN A 40 -15.32 0.84 6.85
N ARG A 41 -16.21 1.83 6.99
CA ARG A 41 -17.66 1.62 6.93
C ARG A 41 -18.09 1.03 5.59
N LEU A 42 -17.59 1.58 4.49
CA LEU A 42 -17.88 1.07 3.15
C LEU A 42 -17.41 -0.38 3.00
N GLY A 43 -16.21 -0.70 3.49
CA GLY A 43 -15.68 -2.07 3.52
C GLY A 43 -16.58 -3.04 4.30
N MET A 44 -17.09 -2.63 5.45
CA MET A 44 -18.02 -3.44 6.24
C MET A 44 -19.34 -3.67 5.47
N THR A 45 -19.87 -2.66 4.78
CA THR A 45 -21.11 -2.78 3.99
C THR A 45 -20.98 -3.76 2.83
N VAL A 46 -19.83 -3.76 2.14
CA VAL A 46 -19.59 -4.62 0.97
C VAL A 46 -18.87 -5.93 1.32
N GLY A 47 -18.60 -6.19 2.61
CA GLY A 47 -17.90 -7.39 3.08
C GLY A 47 -16.44 -7.50 2.64
N LYS A 48 -15.75 -6.38 2.34
CA LYS A 48 -14.35 -6.37 1.90
C LYS A 48 -13.43 -5.73 2.93
N PRO A 49 -12.20 -6.26 3.12
CA PRO A 49 -11.21 -5.61 3.97
C PRO A 49 -10.81 -4.25 3.37
N LYS A 50 -10.61 -3.27 4.26
CA LYS A 50 -10.28 -1.87 3.91
C LYS A 50 -9.20 -1.73 2.83
N THR A 51 -8.13 -2.52 2.93
CA THR A 51 -7.01 -2.48 1.98
C THR A 51 -7.39 -2.96 0.58
N ALA A 52 -8.19 -4.02 0.48
CA ALA A 52 -8.65 -4.53 -0.81
C ALA A 52 -9.62 -3.55 -1.47
N LEU A 53 -10.51 -2.94 -0.67
CA LEU A 53 -11.43 -1.92 -1.15
C LEU A 53 -10.67 -0.66 -1.63
N ALA A 54 -9.62 -0.24 -0.92
CA ALA A 54 -8.78 0.88 -1.35
C ALA A 54 -8.15 0.61 -2.72
N THR A 55 -7.59 -0.59 -2.93
CA THR A 55 -7.01 -1.00 -4.21
C THR A 55 -8.05 -0.94 -5.33
N GLU A 56 -9.23 -1.54 -5.12
CA GLU A 56 -10.30 -1.58 -6.11
C GLU A 56 -10.82 -0.17 -6.47
N ILE A 57 -10.95 0.71 -5.48
CA ILE A 57 -11.32 2.11 -5.71
C ILE A 57 -10.26 2.81 -6.57
N VAL A 58 -8.97 2.66 -6.24
CA VAL A 58 -7.88 3.29 -7.01
C VAL A 58 -7.87 2.77 -8.44
N GLU A 59 -7.96 1.46 -8.66
CA GLU A 59 -8.01 0.88 -10.01
C GLU A 59 -9.22 1.37 -10.81
N THR A 60 -10.38 1.49 -10.16
CA THR A 60 -11.60 1.98 -10.80
C THR A 60 -11.48 3.47 -11.18
N LEU A 61 -10.93 4.28 -10.28
CA LEU A 61 -10.73 5.71 -10.52
C LEU A 61 -9.70 5.98 -11.61
N LEU A 62 -8.61 5.21 -11.65
CA LEU A 62 -7.58 5.33 -12.71
C LEU A 62 -8.08 4.87 -14.08
N ARG A 63 -9.08 3.99 -14.14
CA ARG A 63 -9.76 3.62 -15.40
C ARG A 63 -10.80 4.64 -15.84
N ASN A 64 -11.17 5.58 -14.97
CA ASN A 64 -12.16 6.59 -15.28
C ASN A 64 -11.47 7.83 -15.88
N PRO A 65 -11.65 8.12 -17.18
CA PRO A 65 -10.98 9.22 -17.85
C PRO A 65 -11.38 10.57 -17.26
N THR A 66 -12.63 10.74 -16.83
CA THR A 66 -13.11 11.96 -16.18
C THR A 66 -12.37 12.23 -14.87
N PHE A 67 -12.12 11.20 -14.06
CA PHE A 67 -11.35 11.36 -12.82
C PHE A 67 -9.88 11.72 -13.11
N VAL A 68 -9.27 11.06 -14.10
CA VAL A 68 -7.89 11.34 -14.52
C VAL A 68 -7.74 12.74 -15.11
N VAL A 69 -8.72 13.24 -15.85
CA VAL A 69 -8.75 14.64 -16.30
C VAL A 69 -8.89 15.57 -15.10
N TRP A 70 -9.87 15.33 -14.23
CA TRP A 70 -10.12 16.15 -13.04
C TRP A 70 -8.89 16.27 -12.11
N ILE A 71 -8.17 15.17 -11.87
CA ILE A 71 -6.98 15.21 -11.00
C ILE A 71 -5.86 16.02 -11.65
N GLN A 72 -5.70 15.95 -12.98
CA GLN A 72 -4.70 16.74 -13.70
C GLN A 72 -5.04 18.24 -13.69
N ASP A 73 -6.31 18.60 -13.87
CA ASP A 73 -6.78 19.99 -13.74
C ASP A 73 -6.58 20.51 -12.30
N LYS A 74 -6.87 19.68 -11.28
CA LYS A 74 -6.68 20.05 -9.87
C LYS A 74 -5.23 20.42 -9.53
N TYR A 75 -4.26 19.77 -10.16
CA TYR A 75 -2.83 20.03 -9.95
C TYR A 75 -2.21 20.92 -11.04
N ASN A 76 -3.02 21.47 -11.95
CA ASN A 76 -2.58 22.34 -13.04
C ASN A 76 -1.41 21.74 -13.85
N VAL A 77 -1.55 20.47 -14.23
CA VAL A 77 -0.52 19.74 -15.00
C VAL A 77 -0.38 20.39 -16.38
N ALA A 78 0.86 20.68 -16.79
CA ALA A 78 1.16 21.21 -18.11
C ALA A 78 0.75 20.23 -19.22
N ASP A 79 0.30 20.75 -20.36
CA ASP A 79 -0.27 19.95 -21.45
C ASP A 79 0.72 18.87 -21.97
N GLU A 80 2.02 19.13 -21.90
CA GLU A 80 3.08 18.19 -22.31
C GLU A 80 3.16 16.90 -21.46
N PHE A 81 2.69 16.95 -20.21
CA PHE A 81 2.66 15.80 -19.29
C PHE A 81 1.24 15.25 -19.11
N ARG A 82 0.27 15.76 -19.89
CA ARG A 82 -1.13 15.41 -19.71
C ARG A 82 -1.39 14.01 -20.25
N LEU A 83 -1.87 13.13 -19.37
CA LEU A 83 -2.39 11.81 -19.70
C LEU A 83 -3.70 11.98 -20.47
N THR A 84 -3.64 11.73 -21.78
CA THR A 84 -4.79 11.77 -22.68
C THR A 84 -5.36 10.36 -22.84
N PRO A 85 -6.56 10.07 -22.30
CA PRO A 85 -7.18 8.77 -22.50
C PRO A 85 -7.48 8.55 -23.97
N THR A 86 -6.86 7.54 -24.56
CA THR A 86 -7.14 7.05 -25.91
C THR A 86 -7.90 5.75 -25.81
N THR A 87 -9.04 5.66 -26.51
CA THR A 87 -9.79 4.40 -26.59
C THR A 87 -9.19 3.57 -27.72
N ILE A 88 -8.52 2.48 -27.39
CA ILE A 88 -7.96 1.53 -28.36
C ILE A 88 -8.61 0.18 -28.08
N ASP A 89 -9.30 -0.38 -29.08
CA ASP A 89 -9.94 -1.70 -28.97
C ASP A 89 -10.97 -1.80 -27.83
N GLY A 90 -11.75 -0.72 -27.61
CA GLY A 90 -12.74 -0.64 -26.53
C GLY A 90 -12.14 -0.56 -25.12
N LYS A 91 -10.81 -0.48 -24.98
CA LYS A 91 -10.10 -0.31 -23.71
C LYS A 91 -9.50 1.09 -23.63
N ILE A 92 -9.66 1.75 -22.49
CA ILE A 92 -9.06 3.05 -22.22
C ILE A 92 -7.57 2.81 -21.92
N LYS A 93 -6.72 3.38 -22.76
CA LYS A 93 -5.26 3.46 -22.56
C LYS A 93 -4.89 4.92 -22.40
N TYR A 94 -3.81 5.19 -21.66
CA TYR A 94 -3.24 6.52 -21.47
C TYR A 94 -1.85 6.55 -22.08
#